data_AF-A0A932ZVI4-F1
#
_entry.id   AF-A0A932ZVI4-F1
#
_cell.length_a   1.000
_cell.length_b   1.000
_cell.length_c   1.000
_cell.angle_alpha   90.00
_cell.angle_beta   90.00
_cell.angle_gamma   90.00
#
_symmetry.space_group_name_H-M   'P 1'
#
loop_
_entity.id
_entity.type
_entity.pdbx_description
1 polymer ?
#
loop_
_entity_poly.entity_id
_entity_poly.type
_entity_poly.pdbx_seq_one_letter_code
_entity_poly.pdbx_strand_id
1 'polypeptide(L)'
;MLNGIEEIKAEAVRTVARLCAAAAVTAPKSGGQLFIRGKPLFIETVIVDDKPTLKRLAEWMRARGRERRQEIWFRDAAMAERIDAVLFIGLKDWYPPIYDCGMCGYAT
;
A
#
# COMPACT_ATOMS: atom_id res chain seq x y z
N MET A 1 17.92 4.71 -21.06
CA MET A 1 17.61 3.32 -21.48
C MET A 1 17.87 2.44 -20.28
N LEU A 2 16.86 1.71 -19.81
CA LEU A 2 17.09 0.67 -18.83
C LEU A 2 17.93 -0.41 -19.53
N ASN A 3 18.91 -0.98 -18.85
CA ASN A 3 19.53 -2.20 -19.36
C ASN A 3 18.51 -3.34 -19.19
N GLY A 4 18.65 -4.43 -19.95
CA GLY A 4 17.65 -5.51 -19.94
C GLY A 4 17.37 -6.09 -18.55
N ILE A 5 18.34 -6.04 -17.64
CA ILE A 5 18.15 -6.52 -16.26
C ILE A 5 17.26 -5.60 -15.41
N GLU A 6 17.38 -4.27 -15.55
CA GLU A 6 16.51 -3.33 -14.83
C GLU A 6 15.06 -3.37 -15.36
N GLU A 7 14.87 -3.63 -16.66
CA GLU A 7 13.54 -3.88 -17.24
C GLU A 7 12.89 -5.14 -16.68
N ILE A 8 13.62 -6.27 -16.67
CA ILE A 8 13.14 -7.53 -16.10
C ILE A 8 12.80 -7.35 -14.61
N LYS A 9 13.66 -6.65 -13.86
CA LYS A 9 13.42 -6.35 -12.45
C LYS A 9 12.15 -5.52 -12.26
N ALA A 10 11.96 -4.45 -13.03
CA ALA A 10 10.77 -3.60 -12.95
C ALA A 10 9.49 -4.38 -13.27
N GLU A 11 9.51 -5.25 -14.28
CA GLU A 11 8.39 -6.12 -14.62
C GLU A 11 8.07 -7.13 -13.51
N ALA A 12 9.10 -7.75 -12.93
CA ALA A 12 8.95 -8.68 -11.83
C ALA A 12 8.32 -8.00 -10.60
N VAL A 13 8.79 -6.80 -10.23
CA VAL A 13 8.22 -6.01 -9.13
C VAL A 13 6.75 -5.69 -9.40
N ARG A 14 6.40 -5.24 -10.62
CA ARG A 14 5.00 -4.96 -11.00
C ARG A 14 4.13 -6.21 -10.92
N THR A 15 4.65 -7.37 -11.30
CA THR A 15 3.95 -8.65 -11.20
C THR A 15 3.68 -9.02 -9.74
N VAL A 16 4.68 -8.93 -8.88
CA VAL A 16 4.51 -9.17 -7.43
C VAL A 16 3.49 -8.21 -6.84
N ALA A 17 3.55 -6.92 -7.16
CA ALA A 17 2.60 -5.92 -6.68
C ALA A 17 1.16 -6.25 -7.10
N ARG A 18 0.94 -6.73 -8.34
CA ARG A 18 -0.39 -7.18 -8.81
C ARG A 18 -0.88 -8.41 -8.06
N LEU A 19 -0.01 -9.37 -7.79
CA LEU A 19 -0.35 -10.56 -7.00
C LEU A 19 -0.71 -10.20 -5.56
N CYS A 20 0.06 -9.30 -4.94
CA CYS A 20 -0.23 -8.77 -3.61
C CYS A 20 -1.55 -7.98 -3.58
N ALA A 21 -1.85 -7.19 -4.62
CA ALA A 21 -3.13 -6.48 -4.73
C ALA A 21 -4.31 -7.46 -4.82
N ALA A 22 -4.18 -8.53 -5.63
CA ALA A 22 -5.17 -9.58 -5.72
C ALA A 22 -5.37 -10.30 -4.37
N ALA A 23 -4.28 -10.67 -3.69
CA ALA A 23 -4.33 -11.28 -2.35
C ALA A 23 -4.98 -10.33 -1.32
N ALA A 24 -4.67 -9.04 -1.39
CA ALA A 24 -5.29 -8.01 -0.57
C ALA A 24 -6.77 -7.85 -0.87
N VAL A 25 -7.30 -8.25 -2.03
CA VAL A 25 -8.75 -8.30 -2.23
C VAL A 25 -9.32 -9.62 -1.72
N THR A 26 -8.65 -10.74 -2.00
CA THR A 26 -9.22 -12.08 -1.76
C THR A 26 -9.05 -12.60 -0.34
N ALA A 27 -8.15 -12.04 0.47
CA ALA A 27 -7.96 -12.47 1.85
C ALA A 27 -9.29 -12.43 2.64
N PRO A 28 -9.53 -13.39 3.55
CA PRO A 28 -10.76 -13.46 4.34
C PRO A 28 -10.77 -12.36 5.42
N LYS A 29 -11.16 -11.16 5.01
CA LYS A 29 -11.29 -9.98 5.88
C LYS A 29 -12.72 -9.84 6.32
N SER A 30 -12.93 -9.15 7.43
CA SER A 30 -14.28 -8.66 7.76
C SER A 30 -15.31 -9.79 7.85
N GLY A 31 -14.91 -10.97 8.33
CA GLY A 31 -15.78 -12.16 8.37
C GLY A 31 -16.28 -12.65 7.00
N GLY A 32 -15.57 -12.34 5.90
CA GLY A 32 -15.97 -12.74 4.54
C GLY A 32 -16.98 -11.80 3.87
N GLN A 33 -17.24 -10.62 4.45
CA GLN A 33 -18.22 -9.66 3.92
C GLN A 33 -17.95 -9.23 2.47
N LEU A 34 -16.69 -9.24 2.03
CA LEU A 34 -16.30 -8.99 0.64
C LEU A 34 -16.90 -9.98 -0.37
N PHE A 35 -17.30 -11.17 0.09
CA PHE A 35 -17.82 -12.25 -0.75
C PHE A 35 -19.32 -12.50 -0.55
N ILE A 36 -19.99 -11.70 0.29
CA ILE A 36 -21.45 -11.75 0.42
C ILE A 36 -22.06 -11.18 -0.85
N ARG A 37 -22.96 -11.95 -1.48
CA ARG A 37 -23.65 -11.55 -2.72
C ARG A 37 -24.30 -10.17 -2.56
N GLY A 38 -23.97 -9.26 -3.48
CA GLY A 38 -24.52 -7.90 -3.51
C GLY A 38 -23.80 -6.90 -2.61
N LYS A 39 -22.75 -7.30 -1.87
CA LYS A 39 -21.89 -6.34 -1.17
C LYS A 39 -20.87 -5.72 -2.14
N PRO A 40 -20.66 -4.39 -2.09
CA PRO A 40 -19.64 -3.74 -2.91
C PRO A 40 -18.23 -4.12 -2.42
N LEU A 41 -17.28 -4.16 -3.36
CA LEU A 41 -15.86 -4.20 -3.04
C LEU A 41 -15.49 -2.89 -2.31
N PHE A 42 -14.96 -3.01 -1.09
CA PHE A 42 -14.53 -1.86 -0.28
C PHE A 42 -13.01 -1.80 -0.09
N ILE A 43 -12.24 -2.72 -0.69
CA ILE A 43 -10.78 -2.65 -0.73
C ILE A 43 -10.37 -1.98 -2.02
N GLU A 44 -9.54 -0.94 -1.91
CA GLU A 44 -8.92 -0.26 -3.04
C GLU A 44 -7.41 -0.50 -3.02
N THR A 45 -6.82 -0.65 -4.20
CA THR A 45 -5.38 -0.83 -4.33
C THR A 45 -4.82 0.09 -5.39
N VAL A 46 -3.63 0.65 -5.14
CA VAL A 46 -2.92 1.50 -6.09
C VAL A 46 -1.46 1.07 -6.10
N ILE A 47 -0.93 0.77 -7.28
CA ILE A 47 0.49 0.49 -7.49
C ILE A 47 1.14 1.76 -8.03
N VAL A 48 2.18 2.23 -7.34
CA VAL A 48 3.00 3.36 -7.76
C VAL A 48 4.42 2.85 -7.98
N ASP A 49 4.92 2.94 -9.20
CA ASP A 49 6.28 2.51 -9.58
C ASP A 49 7.04 3.54 -10.43
N ASP A 50 6.52 4.76 -10.56
CA ASP A 50 7.24 5.87 -11.18
C ASP A 50 8.03 6.67 -10.12
N LYS A 51 9.29 6.96 -10.44
CA LYS A 51 10.20 7.70 -9.55
C LYS A 51 9.70 9.11 -9.17
N PRO A 52 9.06 9.91 -10.06
CA PRO A 52 8.50 11.21 -9.68
C PRO A 52 7.46 11.12 -8.55
N THR A 53 6.52 10.17 -8.63
CA THR A 53 5.49 10.01 -7.59
C THR A 53 6.07 9.47 -6.29
N LEU A 54 7.02 8.54 -6.36
CA LEU A 54 7.75 8.03 -5.18
C LEU A 54 8.55 9.15 -4.47
N LYS A 55 9.17 10.05 -5.23
CA LYS A 55 9.84 11.22 -4.66
C LYS A 55 8.84 12.15 -3.96
N ARG A 56 7.69 12.41 -4.57
CA ARG A 56 6.62 13.21 -3.95
C ARG A 56 6.11 12.58 -2.65
N LEU A 57 6.00 11.25 -2.60
CA LEU A 57 5.66 10.52 -1.37
C LEU A 57 6.71 10.76 -0.28
N ALA A 58 8.00 10.64 -0.59
CA ALA A 58 9.08 10.87 0.35
C ALA A 58 9.09 12.31 0.91
N GLU A 59 8.90 13.30 0.04
CA GLU A 59 8.79 14.72 0.45
C GLU A 59 7.62 14.94 1.41
N TRP A 60 6.46 14.35 1.09
CA TRP A 60 5.29 14.41 1.95
C TRP A 60 5.54 13.74 3.31
N MET A 61 6.17 12.57 3.34
CA MET A 61 6.54 11.87 4.58
C MET A 61 7.49 12.70 5.45
N ARG A 62 8.51 13.36 4.87
CA ARG A 62 9.40 14.26 5.62
C ARG A 62 8.66 15.46 6.21
N ALA A 63 7.70 16.03 5.47
CA ALA A 63 6.87 17.10 5.99
C ALA A 63 6.08 16.65 7.22
N ARG A 64 5.48 15.45 7.18
CA ARG A 64 4.80 14.84 8.34
C ARG A 64 5.74 14.53 9.50
N GLY A 65 6.94 14.04 9.21
CA GLY A 65 7.97 13.79 10.23
C GLY A 65 8.35 15.04 11.00
N ARG A 66 8.52 16.18 10.31
CA ARG A 66 8.79 17.49 10.95
C ARG A 66 7.61 17.97 11.79
N GLU A 67 6.38 17.87 11.27
CA GLU A 67 5.15 18.25 11.99
C GLU A 67 4.97 17.43 13.27
N ARG A 68 5.19 16.11 13.20
CA ARG A 68 4.93 15.16 14.28
C ARG A 68 6.11 14.91 15.21
N ARG A 69 7.31 15.41 14.85
CA ARG A 69 8.58 15.18 15.57
C ARG A 69 8.86 13.69 15.82
N GLN A 70 8.66 12.87 14.79
CA GLN A 70 8.80 11.42 14.86
C GLN A 70 9.79 10.93 13.80
N GLU A 71 10.88 10.30 14.25
CA GLU A 71 11.98 9.82 13.40
C GLU A 71 11.55 8.77 12.35
N ILE A 72 10.53 7.96 12.67
CA ILE A 72 10.04 6.89 11.79
C ILE A 72 9.64 7.40 10.39
N TRP A 73 9.11 8.62 10.32
CA TRP A 73 8.71 9.24 9.05
C TRP A 73 9.90 9.56 8.15
N PHE A 74 11.05 9.94 8.73
CA PHE A 74 12.25 10.24 7.95
C PHE A 74 12.90 8.96 7.42
N ARG A 75 12.90 7.89 8.23
CA ARG A 75 13.30 6.55 7.80
C ARG A 75 12.47 6.08 6.61
N ASP A 76 11.15 6.16 6.71
CA ASP A 76 10.25 5.67 5.66
C ASP A 76 10.31 6.55 4.41
N ALA A 77 10.50 7.87 4.57
CA ALA A 77 10.76 8.77 3.45
C ALA A 77 12.04 8.39 2.69
N ALA A 78 13.13 8.08 3.40
CA ALA A 78 14.37 7.65 2.76
C ALA A 78 14.19 6.31 2.01
N MET A 79 13.30 5.44 2.48
CA MET A 79 12.95 4.20 1.78
C MET A 79 12.10 4.47 0.54
N ALA A 80 11.13 5.37 0.60
CA ALA A 80 10.28 5.74 -0.55
C ALA A 80 11.10 6.20 -1.77
N GLU A 81 12.26 6.82 -1.57
CA GLU A 81 13.17 7.22 -2.66
C GLU A 81 13.96 6.07 -3.28
N ARG A 82 14.12 4.97 -2.54
CA ARG A 82 15.01 3.84 -2.91
C ARG A 82 14.25 2.67 -3.51
N ILE A 83 13.01 2.45 -3.08
CA ILE A 83 12.18 1.34 -3.57
C ILE A 83 11.80 1.52 -5.04
N ASP A 84 11.47 0.39 -5.67
CA ASP A 84 11.06 0.35 -7.08
C ASP A 84 9.55 0.51 -7.24
N ALA A 85 8.76 0.10 -6.25
CA ALA A 85 7.32 0.28 -6.23
C ALA A 85 6.74 0.32 -4.81
N VAL A 86 5.56 0.92 -4.67
CA VAL A 86 4.69 0.83 -3.50
C VAL A 86 3.33 0.29 -3.93
N LEU A 87 2.81 -0.68 -3.19
CA LEU A 87 1.40 -1.05 -3.24
C LEU A 87 0.69 -0.40 -2.05
N PHE A 88 -0.20 0.55 -2.34
CA PHE A 88 -1.14 1.07 -1.35
C PHE A 88 -2.37 0.17 -1.30
N ILE A 89 -2.81 -0.16 -0.10
CA ILE A 89 -4.06 -0.87 0.17
C ILE A 89 -4.89 0.05 1.06
N GLY A 90 -6.05 0.46 0.56
CA GLY A 90 -6.97 1.36 1.23
C GLY A 90 -8.36 0.76 1.39
N LEU A 91 -9.18 1.43 2.20
CA LEU A 91 -10.60 1.15 2.34
C LEU A 91 -11.38 2.25 1.63
N LYS A 92 -12.31 1.86 0.76
CA LYS A 92 -13.30 2.76 0.18
C LYS A 92 -14.40 2.98 1.22
N ASP A 93 -14.60 4.24 1.58
CA ASP A 93 -15.52 4.68 2.63
C ASP A 93 -15.19 4.13 4.03
N TRP A 94 -15.77 4.75 5.05
CA TRP A 94 -15.66 4.27 6.43
C TRP A 94 -16.57 3.06 6.62
N TYR A 95 -16.06 1.87 6.35
CA TYR A 95 -16.68 0.63 6.79
C TYR A 95 -15.71 -0.15 7.67
N PRO A 96 -15.57 0.21 8.96
CA PRO A 96 -14.81 -0.58 9.90
C PRO A 96 -15.58 -1.89 10.07
N PRO A 97 -15.00 -3.01 9.65
CA PRO A 97 -15.51 -4.29 10.05
C PRO A 97 -15.35 -4.32 11.57
N ILE A 98 -16.45 -4.36 12.33
CA ILE A 98 -16.40 -4.48 13.79
C ILE A 98 -15.98 -5.92 14.13
N TYR A 99 -14.73 -6.25 13.81
CA TYR A 99 -14.10 -7.52 14.10
C TYR A 99 -12.75 -7.26 14.74
N ASP A 100 -12.44 -8.05 15.76
CA ASP A 100 -11.15 -8.13 16.41
C ASP A 100 -10.14 -8.86 15.50
N CYS A 101 -9.84 -8.26 14.34
CA CYS A 101 -8.98 -8.85 13.30
C CYS A 101 -7.48 -8.76 13.65
N GLY A 102 -7.11 -8.07 14.73
CA GLY A 102 -5.71 -7.79 15.14
C GLY A 102 -4.86 -7.01 14.13
N MET A 103 -5.36 -6.73 12.92
CA MET A 103 -4.60 -6.17 11.80
C MET A 103 -5.17 -4.86 11.23
N CYS A 104 -6.38 -4.47 11.65
CA CYS A 104 -7.10 -3.29 11.16
C CYS A 104 -7.05 -2.09 12.12
N GLY A 105 -6.22 -2.15 13.17
CA GLY A 105 -5.77 -0.97 13.92
C GLY A 105 -6.66 -0.47 15.06
N TYR A 106 -7.47 -1.31 15.70
CA TYR A 106 -8.08 -0.98 16.99
C TYR A 106 -7.41 -1.74 18.13
N ALA A 107 -7.25 -1.08 19.27
CA ALA A 107 -6.61 -1.65 20.44
C ALA A 107 -7.49 -2.73 21.08
N THR A 108 -6.90 -3.89 21.36
CA THR A 108 -7.27 -4.75 22.48
C THR A 108 -6.69 -4.18 23.77
#